data_AF-I7GGZ5-F1
#
_entry.id   AF-I7GGZ5-F1
#
_cell.length_a   1.000
_cell.length_b   1.000
_cell.length_c   1.000
_cell.angle_alpha   90.00
_cell.angle_beta   90.00
_cell.angle_gamma   90.00
#
_symmetry.space_group_name_H-M   'P 1'
#
loop_
_entity.id
_entity.type
_entity.pdbx_description
1 polymer ?
#
loop_
_entity_poly.entity_id
_entity_poly.type
_entity_poly.pdbx_seq_one_letter_code
_entity_poly.pdbx_strand_id
1 'polypeptide(L)'
;IDLSLLDAKVEEICAKILHTFPDCFTKTIQELRKPKLNAWNANKENSRGWLGLNMMTEARTGFRAFNEGPKDDREIDFVALRQALAKGAPWTAELIESLIPKAGH
;
A
#
# COMPACT_ATOMS: atom_id res chain seq x y z
N ILE A 1 3.15 20.73 -15.98
CA ILE A 1 4.04 19.60 -16.32
C ILE A 1 3.66 19.17 -17.72
N ASP A 2 4.60 19.14 -18.66
CA ASP A 2 4.38 18.58 -20.00
C ASP A 2 4.64 17.07 -19.97
N LEU A 3 3.72 16.28 -20.53
CA LEU A 3 3.77 14.82 -20.58
C LEU A 3 3.88 14.28 -22.02
N SER A 4 4.10 15.15 -23.01
CA SER A 4 4.15 14.80 -24.44
C SER A 4 5.09 13.63 -24.78
N LEU A 5 6.24 13.52 -24.10
CA LEU A 5 7.18 12.41 -24.28
C LEU A 5 6.65 11.07 -23.73
N LEU A 6 5.84 11.10 -22.67
CA LEU A 6 5.17 9.92 -22.14
C LEU A 6 4.12 9.43 -23.13
N ASP A 7 3.30 10.35 -23.66
CA ASP A 7 2.26 10.04 -24.64
C ASP A 7 2.86 9.42 -25.89
N ALA A 8 3.93 10.03 -26.43
CA ALA A 8 4.65 9.50 -27.59
C ALA A 8 5.16 8.07 -27.33
N LYS A 9 5.63 7.77 -26.11
CA LYS A 9 6.14 6.44 -25.78
C LYS A 9 5.04 5.41 -25.61
N VAL A 10 3.91 5.79 -25.02
CA VAL A 10 2.72 4.92 -24.90
C VAL A 10 2.21 4.55 -26.28
N GLU A 11 2.11 5.53 -27.20
CA GLU A 11 1.65 5.30 -28.57
C GLU A 11 2.59 4.34 -29.32
N GLU A 12 3.90 4.51 -29.19
CA GLU A 12 4.89 3.60 -29.79
C GLU A 12 4.70 2.14 -29.33
N ILE A 13 4.39 1.92 -28.04
CA ILE A 13 4.17 0.58 -27.48
C ILE A 13 2.83 0.01 -27.95
N CYS A 14 1.76 0.80 -27.94
CA CYS A 14 0.44 0.41 -28.44
C CYS A 14 0.49 0.00 -29.92
N ALA A 15 1.19 0.77 -30.76
CA ALA A 15 1.37 0.47 -32.18
C ALA A 15 2.09 -0.88 -32.38
N LYS A 16 3.10 -1.20 -31.57
CA LYS A 16 3.79 -2.51 -31.62
C LYS A 16 2.83 -3.66 -31.32
N ILE A 17 1.93 -3.51 -30.35
CA ILE A 17 0.93 -4.53 -30.00
C ILE A 17 -0.12 -4.66 -31.10
N LEU A 18 -0.55 -3.53 -31.70
CA LEU A 18 -1.54 -3.50 -32.78
C LEU A 18 -1.13 -4.35 -33.99
N HIS A 19 0.17 -4.42 -34.27
CA HIS A 19 0.72 -5.22 -35.38
C HIS A 19 0.94 -6.71 -35.04
N THR A 20 0.39 -7.21 -33.93
CA THR A 20 0.44 -8.64 -33.57
C THR A 20 -0.87 -9.37 -33.92
N PHE A 21 -0.86 -10.70 -33.86
CA PHE A 21 -2.11 -11.48 -33.92
C PHE A 21 -2.85 -11.37 -32.57
N PRO A 22 -4.07 -10.80 -32.53
CA PRO A 22 -4.74 -10.43 -31.29
C PRO A 22 -5.03 -11.61 -30.36
N ASP A 23 -5.39 -12.77 -30.91
CA ASP A 23 -5.67 -13.98 -30.11
C ASP A 23 -4.38 -14.57 -29.52
N CYS A 24 -3.29 -14.59 -30.27
CA CYS A 24 -1.98 -15.05 -29.78
C CYS A 24 -1.44 -14.12 -28.69
N PHE A 25 -1.61 -12.81 -28.85
CA PHE A 25 -1.24 -11.83 -27.83
C PHE A 25 -2.07 -12.04 -26.56
N THR A 26 -3.39 -12.19 -26.69
CA THR A 26 -4.29 -12.50 -25.56
C THR A 26 -3.85 -13.75 -24.82
N LYS A 27 -3.54 -14.84 -25.55
CA LYS A 27 -3.03 -16.09 -24.98
C LYS A 27 -1.71 -15.87 -24.23
N THR A 28 -0.79 -15.08 -24.79
CA THR A 28 0.49 -14.75 -24.14
C THR A 28 0.27 -14.05 -22.81
N ILE A 29 -0.61 -13.04 -22.75
CA ILE A 29 -0.95 -12.34 -21.51
C ILE A 29 -1.60 -13.28 -20.49
N GLN A 30 -2.51 -14.15 -20.92
CA GLN A 30 -3.17 -15.11 -20.04
C GLN A 30 -2.17 -16.09 -19.40
N GLU A 31 -1.26 -16.67 -20.19
CA GLU A 31 -0.22 -17.58 -19.66
C GLU A 31 0.76 -16.85 -18.74
N LEU A 32 1.19 -15.64 -19.10
CA LEU A 32 2.07 -14.83 -18.26
C LEU A 32 1.43 -14.50 -16.89
N ARG A 33 0.11 -14.28 -16.87
CA ARG A 33 -0.63 -13.96 -15.64
C ARG A 33 -0.91 -15.17 -14.77
N LYS A 34 -1.01 -16.37 -15.34
CA LYS A 34 -1.40 -17.60 -14.63
C LYS A 34 -0.66 -17.84 -13.29
N PRO A 35 0.69 -17.81 -13.20
CA PRO A 35 1.36 -18.00 -11.92
C PRO A 35 1.04 -16.89 -10.91
N LYS A 36 0.94 -15.64 -11.37
CA LYS A 36 0.56 -14.50 -10.51
C LYS A 36 -0.87 -14.62 -10.02
N LEU A 37 -1.80 -15.06 -10.87
CA LEU A 37 -3.21 -15.27 -10.51
C LEU A 37 -3.39 -16.39 -9.50
N ASN A 38 -2.61 -17.47 -9.61
CA ASN A 38 -2.63 -18.54 -8.61
C ASN A 38 -2.24 -18.02 -7.23
N ALA A 39 -1.10 -17.33 -7.13
CA ALA A 39 -0.66 -16.71 -5.88
C ALA A 39 -1.66 -15.64 -5.39
N TRP A 40 -2.16 -14.79 -6.29
CA TRP A 40 -3.14 -13.75 -5.95
C TRP A 40 -4.42 -14.34 -5.38
N ASN A 41 -5.02 -15.32 -6.05
CA ASN A 41 -6.27 -15.94 -5.59
C ASN A 41 -6.10 -16.72 -4.28
N ALA A 42 -4.93 -17.33 -4.05
CA ALA A 42 -4.62 -18.00 -2.80
C ALA A 42 -4.50 -17.04 -1.60
N ASN A 43 -4.16 -15.77 -1.83
CA ASN A 43 -3.79 -14.83 -0.76
C ASN A 43 -4.74 -13.63 -0.60
N LYS A 44 -5.41 -13.16 -1.66
CA LYS A 44 -6.13 -11.88 -1.64
C LYS A 44 -7.16 -11.76 -0.51
N GLU A 45 -7.85 -12.85 -0.16
CA GLU A 45 -8.88 -12.83 0.90
C GLU A 45 -8.26 -12.66 2.29
N ASN A 46 -7.18 -13.38 2.60
CA ASN A 46 -6.49 -13.22 3.89
C ASN A 46 -5.83 -11.84 4.00
N SER A 47 -5.29 -11.34 2.90
CA SER A 47 -4.56 -10.08 2.86
C SER A 47 -5.54 -8.91 3.02
N ARG A 48 -6.72 -9.00 2.39
CA ARG A 48 -7.81 -8.05 2.57
C ARG A 48 -8.31 -8.03 4.03
N GLY A 49 -8.51 -9.21 4.64
CA GLY A 49 -8.91 -9.31 6.04
C GLY A 49 -7.87 -8.74 7.01
N TRP A 50 -6.61 -9.13 6.82
CA TRP A 50 -5.47 -8.61 7.58
C TRP A 50 -5.35 -7.09 7.46
N LEU A 51 -5.39 -6.54 6.23
CA LEU A 51 -5.29 -5.10 6.01
C LEU A 51 -6.45 -4.36 6.68
N GLY A 52 -7.69 -4.85 6.54
CA GLY A 52 -8.86 -4.24 7.17
C GLY A 52 -8.74 -4.16 8.69
N LEU A 53 -8.26 -5.24 9.33
CA LEU A 53 -8.05 -5.27 10.78
C LEU A 53 -6.88 -4.37 11.22
N ASN A 54 -5.76 -4.41 10.49
CA ASN A 54 -4.57 -3.64 10.85
C ASN A 54 -4.78 -2.12 10.65
N MET A 55 -5.62 -1.72 9.68
CA MET A 55 -6.06 -0.33 9.49
C MET A 55 -6.98 0.19 10.60
N MET A 56 -7.41 -0.65 11.54
CA MET A 56 -8.08 -0.21 12.76
C MET A 56 -7.09 -0.02 13.93
N THR A 57 -5.82 -0.41 13.76
CA THR A 57 -4.84 -0.51 14.84
C THR A 57 -3.46 0.05 14.43
N GLU A 58 -2.46 -0.82 14.30
CA GLU A 58 -1.04 -0.49 14.16
C GLU A 58 -0.74 0.19 12.83
N ALA A 59 -1.24 -0.32 11.70
CA ALA A 59 -1.04 0.31 10.40
C ALA A 59 -1.62 1.72 10.37
N ARG A 60 -2.80 1.95 10.93
CA ARG A 60 -3.38 3.30 11.00
C ARG A 60 -2.45 4.27 11.71
N THR A 61 -1.85 3.82 12.81
CA THR A 61 -0.95 4.64 13.62
C THR A 61 0.38 4.88 12.90
N GLY A 62 0.99 3.83 12.35
CA GLY A 62 2.25 3.91 11.62
C GLY A 62 2.16 4.73 10.33
N PHE A 63 1.10 4.55 9.53
CA PHE A 63 0.91 5.36 8.32
C PHE A 63 0.70 6.84 8.63
N ARG A 64 -0.02 7.16 9.72
CA ARG A 64 -0.17 8.54 10.16
C ARG A 64 1.16 9.12 10.65
N ALA A 65 1.92 8.41 11.49
CA ALA A 65 3.24 8.86 11.91
C ALA A 65 4.18 9.10 10.72
N PHE A 66 4.15 8.23 9.72
CA PHE A 66 4.95 8.41 8.51
C PHE A 66 4.57 9.65 7.70
N ASN A 67 3.28 9.97 7.65
CA ASN A 67 2.74 11.07 6.85
C ASN A 67 2.82 12.43 7.59
N GLU A 68 2.56 12.43 8.90
CA GLU A 68 2.38 13.63 9.72
C GLU A 68 3.62 13.97 10.55
N GLY A 69 4.47 12.97 10.84
CA GLY A 69 5.70 13.16 11.59
C GLY A 69 6.70 14.07 10.88
N PRO A 70 7.58 14.75 11.64
CA PRO A 70 8.63 15.58 11.06
C PRO A 70 9.58 14.76 10.17
N LYS A 71 10.42 15.45 9.40
CA LYS A 71 11.27 14.80 8.39
C LYS A 71 12.23 13.77 8.99
N ASP A 72 12.69 14.04 10.21
CA ASP A 72 13.64 13.26 10.98
C ASP A 72 13.01 12.28 11.98
N ASP A 73 11.69 12.34 12.19
CA ASP A 73 10.97 11.39 13.04
C ASP A 73 9.58 11.04 12.48
N ARG A 74 9.43 9.79 12.05
CA ARG A 74 8.28 9.26 11.32
C ARG A 74 7.79 7.94 11.89
N GLU A 75 8.30 7.57 13.06
CA GLU A 75 7.94 6.33 13.74
C GLU A 75 7.06 6.64 14.95
N ILE A 76 6.24 5.68 15.34
CA ILE A 76 5.40 5.83 16.54
C ILE A 76 6.22 5.53 17.79
N ASP A 77 5.77 5.99 18.95
CA ASP A 77 6.31 5.51 20.23
C ASP A 77 5.87 4.06 20.49
N PHE A 78 6.69 3.11 20.04
CA PHE A 78 6.42 1.69 20.21
C PHE A 78 6.46 1.22 21.67
N VAL A 79 7.12 1.95 22.58
CA VAL A 79 7.16 1.59 24.00
C VAL A 79 5.84 2.00 24.65
N ALA A 80 5.39 3.23 24.41
CA ALA A 80 4.10 3.71 24.87
C ALA A 80 2.94 2.85 24.33
N LEU A 81 2.99 2.45 23.06
CA LEU A 81 2.00 1.54 22.47
C LEU A 81 1.93 0.22 23.26
N ARG A 82 3.06 -0.46 23.48
CA ARG A 82 3.08 -1.73 24.22
C ARG A 82 2.58 -1.58 25.65
N GLN A 83 2.92 -0.48 26.32
CA GLN A 83 2.42 -0.19 27.67
C GLN A 83 0.91 0.05 27.69
N ALA A 84 0.35 0.76 26.70
CA ALA A 84 -1.08 0.99 26.58
C ALA A 84 -1.84 -0.31 26.32
N LEU A 85 -1.35 -1.16 25.41
CA LEU A 85 -1.93 -2.47 25.12
C LEU A 85 -1.89 -3.40 26.34
N ALA A 86 -0.78 -3.41 27.10
CA ALA A 86 -0.67 -4.19 28.34
C ALA A 86 -1.70 -3.78 29.41
N LYS A 87 -2.16 -2.52 29.37
CA LYS A 87 -3.22 -2.00 30.24
C LYS A 87 -4.63 -2.20 29.67
N GLY A 88 -4.77 -2.84 28.51
CA GLY A 88 -6.05 -3.04 27.83
C GLY A 88 -6.64 -1.75 27.24
N ALA A 89 -5.82 -0.75 26.92
CA ALA A 89 -6.30 0.47 26.30
C ALA A 89 -6.96 0.19 24.94
N PRO A 90 -8.16 0.73 24.66
CA PRO A 90 -8.78 0.59 23.37
C PRO A 90 -8.06 1.41 22.29
N TRP A 91 -8.16 0.97 21.04
CA TRP A 91 -7.68 1.73 19.88
C TRP A 91 -8.59 2.92 19.57
N THR A 92 -8.34 4.06 20.21
CA THR A 92 -9.06 5.31 19.98
C THR A 92 -8.22 6.33 19.22
N ALA A 93 -8.87 7.40 18.72
CA ALA A 93 -8.17 8.48 18.05
C ALA A 93 -7.13 9.14 18.98
N GLU A 94 -7.44 9.25 20.27
CA GLU A 94 -6.58 9.85 21.29
C GLU A 94 -5.33 8.99 21.55
N LEU A 95 -5.47 7.66 21.61
CA LEU A 95 -4.32 6.77 21.70
C LEU A 95 -3.44 6.88 20.45
N ILE A 96 -4.04 6.90 19.26
CA ILE A 96 -3.27 7.03 18.02
C ILE A 96 -2.50 8.37 18.00
N GLU A 97 -3.17 9.46 18.36
CA GLU A 97 -2.58 10.80 18.36
C GLU A 97 -1.46 10.96 19.39
N SER A 98 -1.56 10.30 20.55
CA SER A 98 -0.51 10.35 21.58
C SER A 98 0.75 9.59 21.21
N LEU A 99 0.68 8.68 20.22
CA LEU A 99 1.79 7.86 19.76
C LEU A 99 2.54 8.47 18.56
N ILE A 100 1.98 9.49 17.92
CA ILE A 100 2.57 10.14 16.75
C ILE A 100 3.55 11.24 17.21
N PRO A 101 4.78 11.27 16.67
CA PRO A 101 5.74 12.33 16.98
C PRO A 101 5.24 13.66 16.43
N LYS A 102 5.28 14.69 17.27
CA LYS A 102 4.92 16.06 16.89
C LYS A 102 6.21 16.83 16.65
N ALA A 103 6.23 17.65 15.59
CA ALA A 103 7.31 18.62 15.41
C ALA A 103 7.40 19.46 16.69
N GLY A 104 8.57 19.46 17.33
CA GLY A 104 8.82 20.35 18.47
C GLY A 104 8.58 21.79 18.03
N HIS A 105 7.88 22.56 18.87
CA HIS A 105 7.76 24.01 18.72
C HIS A 105 9.13 24.68 18.80
#